data_AF-A0A7K2D6I3-F1
#
_entry.id   AF-A0A7K2D6I3-F1
#
_cell.length_a   1.000
_cell.length_b   1.000
_cell.length_c   1.000
_cell.angle_alpha   90.00
_cell.angle_beta   90.00
_cell.angle_gamma   90.00
#
_symmetry.space_group_name_H-M   'P 1'
#
loop_
_entity.id
_entity.type
_entity.pdbx_description
1 polymer ?
#
loop_
_entity_poly.entity_id
_entity_poly.type
_entity_poly.pdbx_seq_one_letter_code
_entity_poly.pdbx_strand_id
1 'polypeptide(L)'
;ELVSLKFEKRQAAALAEYLERVLNELPDAEEADPPDDLDMREPVVEAWTIGALGIAYDQEEGLVILVAEELVEDPDDTGASARFTLTRPQVRALVTRARAVVAAGRPPCPFCLRPLEPSNRDWCPCHN
;
A
#
# COMPACT_ATOMS: atom_id res chain seq x y z
N GLU A 1 -0.12 15.25 -11.98
CA GLU A 1 0.42 14.28 -12.95
C GLU A 1 0.02 12.88 -12.53
N LEU A 2 -0.18 11.96 -13.47
CA LEU A 2 -0.46 10.55 -13.17
C LEU A 2 0.86 9.77 -13.18
N VAL A 3 1.13 9.02 -12.12
CA VAL A 3 2.30 8.15 -12.00
C VAL A 3 1.89 6.79 -11.45
N SER A 4 2.51 5.73 -11.96
CA SER A 4 2.39 4.38 -11.45
C SER A 4 3.69 4.03 -10.73
N LEU A 5 3.60 3.62 -9.46
CA LEU A 5 4.73 3.22 -8.63
C LEU A 5 4.57 1.76 -8.22
N LYS A 6 5.70 1.05 -8.09
CA LYS A 6 5.72 -0.33 -7.64
C LYS A 6 6.18 -0.39 -6.19
N PHE A 7 5.52 -1.19 -5.36
CA PHE A 7 5.94 -1.43 -3.98
C PHE A 7 5.61 -2.86 -3.56
N GLU A 8 6.33 -3.36 -2.56
CA GLU A 8 6.21 -4.74 -2.12
C GLU A 8 4.87 -5.02 -1.43
N LYS A 9 4.41 -6.27 -1.55
CA LYS A 9 3.22 -6.75 -0.84
C LYS A 9 3.30 -6.51 0.69
N ARG A 10 4.49 -6.67 1.27
CA ARG A 10 4.72 -6.41 2.71
C ARG A 10 4.61 -4.93 3.05
N GLN A 11 5.15 -4.04 2.21
CA GLN A 11 4.97 -2.60 2.36
C GLN A 11 3.48 -2.22 2.24
N ALA A 12 2.74 -2.82 1.31
CA ALA A 12 1.29 -2.59 1.19
C ALA A 12 0.49 -3.00 2.43
N ALA A 13 0.83 -4.15 3.03
CA ALA A 13 0.20 -4.59 4.27
C ALA A 13 0.51 -3.63 5.44
N ALA A 14 1.78 -3.28 5.62
CA ALA A 14 2.22 -2.38 6.69
C ALA A 14 1.65 -0.97 6.54
N LEU A 15 1.58 -0.45 5.30
CA LEU A 15 0.97 0.84 5.00
C LEU A 15 -0.52 0.85 5.40
N ALA A 16 -1.27 -0.19 5.02
CA ALA A 16 -2.69 -0.27 5.34
C ALA A 16 -2.95 -0.36 6.85
N GLU A 17 -2.13 -1.12 7.58
CA GLU A 17 -2.20 -1.22 9.05
C GLU A 17 -1.89 0.12 9.73
N TYR A 18 -0.80 0.77 9.31
CA TYR A 18 -0.40 2.05 9.90
C TYR A 18 -1.44 3.15 9.65
N LEU A 19 -1.94 3.27 8.41
CA LEU A 19 -2.92 4.29 8.05
C LEU A 19 -4.25 4.08 8.78
N GLU A 20 -4.70 2.84 8.98
CA GLU A 20 -5.89 2.58 9.79
C GLU A 20 -5.70 3.07 11.23
N ARG A 21 -4.56 2.75 11.84
CA ARG A 21 -4.27 3.22 13.21
C ARG A 21 -4.27 4.74 13.29
N VAL A 22 -3.62 5.42 12.35
CA VAL A 22 -3.63 6.89 12.28
C VAL A 22 -5.06 7.41 12.21
N LEU A 23 -5.89 6.88 11.31
CA LEU A 23 -7.28 7.32 11.17
C LEU A 23 -8.11 7.10 12.45
N ASN A 24 -7.85 6.04 13.19
CA ASN A 24 -8.56 5.72 14.44
C ASN A 24 -8.13 6.61 15.62
N GLU A 25 -6.99 7.28 15.54
CA GLU A 25 -6.49 8.23 16.55
C GLU A 25 -6.98 9.66 16.32
N LEU A 26 -7.55 9.95 15.15
CA LEU A 26 -8.05 11.28 14.81
C LEU A 26 -9.44 11.53 15.41
N PRO A 27 -9.77 12.77 15.77
CA PRO A 27 -11.11 13.11 16.22
C PRO A 27 -12.12 12.92 15.08
N ASP A 28 -13.37 12.61 15.45
CA ASP A 28 -14.47 12.54 14.50
C ASP A 28 -14.58 13.84 13.69
N ALA A 29 -14.74 13.70 12.38
CA ALA A 29 -14.93 14.80 11.46
C ALA A 29 -16.04 14.44 10.48
N GLU A 30 -16.74 15.45 9.98
CA GLU A 30 -17.68 15.25 8.88
C GLU A 30 -16.87 14.97 7.62
N GLU A 31 -17.09 13.79 7.05
CA GLU A 31 -16.31 13.26 5.95
C GLU A 31 -17.19 13.11 4.71
N ALA A 32 -16.67 13.52 3.56
CA ALA A 32 -17.29 13.21 2.28
C ALA A 32 -17.23 11.70 2.00
N ASP A 33 -18.05 11.23 1.08
CA ASP A 33 -17.99 9.85 0.63
C ASP A 33 -16.62 9.51 0.03
N PRO A 34 -16.11 8.29 0.22
CA PRO A 34 -14.89 7.83 -0.43
C PRO A 34 -15.06 7.84 -1.95
N PRO A 35 -13.97 7.95 -2.72
CA PRO A 35 -14.05 7.86 -4.18
C PRO A 35 -14.59 6.49 -4.62
N ASP A 36 -15.56 6.50 -5.53
CA ASP A 36 -16.20 5.29 -6.08
C ASP A 36 -15.30 4.51 -7.05
N ASP A 37 -14.48 5.24 -7.82
CA ASP A 37 -13.55 4.68 -8.80
C ASP A 37 -12.16 4.48 -8.19
N LEU A 38 -11.85 3.22 -7.87
CA LEU A 38 -10.56 2.76 -7.33
C LEU A 38 -9.76 1.92 -8.34
N ASP A 39 -10.17 1.93 -9.60
CA ASP A 39 -9.50 1.16 -10.64
C ASP A 39 -8.18 1.83 -11.03
N MET A 40 -7.21 1.01 -11.43
CA MET A 40 -5.93 1.53 -11.89
C MET A 40 -6.12 2.25 -13.22
N ARG A 41 -5.58 3.46 -13.31
CA ARG A 41 -5.59 4.26 -14.53
C ARG A 41 -4.36 3.96 -15.35
N GLU A 42 -4.52 3.81 -16.67
CA GLU A 42 -3.39 3.65 -17.58
C GLU A 42 -2.56 4.95 -17.65
N PRO A 43 -1.22 4.85 -17.77
CA PRO A 43 -0.41 3.64 -17.92
C PRO A 43 -0.03 2.98 -16.58
N VAL A 44 -0.16 1.66 -16.51
CA VAL A 44 0.26 0.83 -15.36
C VAL A 44 1.71 0.34 -15.52
N VAL A 45 2.57 1.24 -16.02
CA VAL A 45 4.02 0.99 -16.16
C VAL A 45 4.70 1.72 -15.01
N GLU A 46 5.45 0.99 -14.19
CA GLU A 46 6.11 1.59 -13.04
C GLU A 46 7.17 2.61 -13.46
N ALA A 47 7.16 3.77 -12.82
CA ALA A 47 8.23 4.74 -12.96
C ALA A 47 9.48 4.26 -12.20
N TRP A 48 9.29 3.74 -10.98
CA TRP A 48 10.34 3.18 -10.13
C TRP A 48 9.74 2.31 -9.01
N THR A 49 10.61 1.56 -8.33
CA THR A 49 10.25 0.73 -7.18
C THR A 49 10.42 1.53 -5.90
N ILE A 50 9.45 1.48 -4.99
CA ILE A 50 9.45 2.17 -3.71
C ILE A 50 10.36 1.43 -2.73
N GLY A 51 11.39 2.11 -2.23
CA GLY A 51 12.27 1.63 -1.16
C GLY A 51 11.74 1.96 0.22
N ALA A 52 11.23 3.18 0.39
CA ALA A 52 10.70 3.67 1.66
C ALA A 52 9.38 4.46 1.50
N LEU A 53 8.57 4.43 2.54
CA LEU A 53 7.32 5.18 2.65
C LEU A 53 7.34 6.04 3.92
N GLY A 54 7.20 7.34 3.76
CA GLY A 54 6.99 8.31 4.84
C GLY A 54 5.52 8.71 4.92
N ILE A 55 4.99 8.86 6.12
CA ILE A 55 3.61 9.30 6.35
C ILE A 55 3.62 10.43 7.35
N ALA A 56 2.88 11.50 7.04
CA ALA A 56 2.60 12.60 7.95
C ALA A 56 1.12 12.95 7.91
N TYR A 57 0.63 13.60 8.96
CA TYR A 57 -0.73 14.13 9.01
C TYR A 57 -0.68 15.64 9.23
N ASP A 58 -1.30 16.38 8.32
CA ASP A 58 -1.53 17.81 8.44
C ASP A 58 -2.84 18.03 9.22
N GLN A 59 -2.73 18.54 10.44
CA GLN A 59 -3.90 18.77 11.30
C GLN A 59 -4.70 20.00 10.89
N GLU A 60 -4.07 20.98 10.24
CA GLU A 60 -4.73 22.23 9.84
C GLU A 60 -5.62 21.97 8.62
N GLU A 61 -5.07 21.28 7.63
CA GLU A 61 -5.79 20.93 6.40
C GLU A 61 -6.57 19.61 6.50
N GLY A 62 -6.32 18.83 7.56
CA GLY A 62 -6.93 17.52 7.76
C GLY A 62 -6.49 16.44 6.77
N LEU A 63 -5.31 16.59 6.17
CA LEU A 63 -4.81 15.75 5.08
C LEU A 63 -3.72 14.78 5.54
N VAL A 64 -3.73 13.57 5.00
CA VAL A 64 -2.60 12.63 5.09
C VAL A 64 -1.63 12.91 3.95
N ILE A 65 -0.36 13.04 4.30
CA ILE A 65 0.74 13.21 3.36
C ILE A 65 1.47 11.86 3.29
N LEU A 66 1.50 11.27 2.10
CA LEU A 66 2.29 10.07 1.80
C LEU A 66 3.48 10.47 0.94
N VAL A 67 4.69 10.12 1.38
CA VAL A 67 5.93 10.30 0.62
C VAL A 67 6.44 8.92 0.25
N ALA A 68 6.70 8.71 -1.03
CA ALA A 68 7.32 7.51 -1.56
C ALA A 68 8.73 7.87 -2.05
N GLU A 69 9.71 7.09 -1.64
CA GLU A 69 11.11 7.24 -2.03
C GLU A 69 11.53 6.04 -2.86
N GLU A 70 12.28 6.31 -3.94
CA GLU A 70 12.81 5.28 -4.82
C GLU A 70 13.78 4.34 -4.09
N LEU A 71 13.70 3.06 -4.42
CA LEU A 71 14.68 2.06 -4.03
C LEU A 71 15.94 2.27 -4.87
N VAL A 72 16.97 2.82 -4.24
CA VAL A 72 18.31 2.94 -4.80
C VAL A 72 19.20 1.77 -4.37
N GLU A 73 20.09 1.33 -5.26
CA GLU A 73 21.08 0.28 -4.95
C GLU A 73 22.28 0.84 -4.18
N ASP A 74 22.70 2.05 -4.51
CA ASP A 74 23.79 2.77 -3.85
C ASP A 74 23.20 3.82 -2.89
N PRO A 75 23.57 3.82 -1.59
CA PRO A 75 23.12 4.84 -0.65
C PRO A 75 23.61 6.26 -0.99
N ASP A 76 24.63 6.41 -1.83
CA ASP A 76 25.11 7.72 -2.28
C ASP A 76 24.32 8.25 -3.50
N ASP A 77 23.46 7.44 -4.12
CA ASP A 77 22.61 7.86 -5.25
C ASP A 77 21.41 8.69 -4.77
N THR A 78 21.11 9.75 -5.53
CA THR A 78 19.90 10.55 -5.32
C THR A 78 18.73 9.90 -6.05
N GLY A 79 17.92 9.13 -5.33
CA GLY A 79 16.69 8.53 -5.86
C GLY A 79 15.57 9.56 -6.10
N ALA A 80 14.58 9.17 -6.89
CA ALA A 80 13.35 9.92 -7.08
C ALA A 80 12.47 9.91 -5.82
N SER A 81 11.61 10.92 -5.70
CA SER A 81 10.57 10.97 -4.67
C SER A 81 9.24 11.44 -5.24
N ALA A 82 8.15 10.92 -4.68
CA ALA A 82 6.79 11.35 -4.98
C ALA A 82 6.05 11.66 -3.69
N ARG A 83 5.25 12.73 -3.70
CA ARG A 83 4.43 13.17 -2.58
C ARG A 83 2.96 13.21 -2.97
N PHE A 84 2.12 12.57 -2.17
CA PHE A 84 0.68 12.52 -2.34
C PHE A 84 -0.01 13.12 -1.12
N THR A 85 -1.01 13.96 -1.34
CA THR A 85 -1.92 14.45 -0.31
C THR A 85 -3.26 13.76 -0.47
N LEU A 86 -3.75 13.16 0.62
CA LEU A 86 -4.96 12.36 0.64
C LEU A 86 -5.90 12.85 1.73
N THR A 87 -7.18 12.93 1.40
CA THR A 87 -8.25 13.13 2.38
C THR A 87 -8.49 11.86 3.19
N ARG A 88 -9.12 11.97 4.37
CA ARG A 88 -9.46 10.79 5.21
C ARG A 88 -10.29 9.73 4.44
N PRO A 89 -11.31 10.08 3.64
CA PRO A 89 -12.05 9.09 2.84
C PRO A 89 -11.18 8.37 1.80
N GLN A 90 -10.26 9.09 1.15
CA GLN A 90 -9.30 8.48 0.22
C GLN A 90 -8.36 7.50 0.93
N VAL A 91 -7.92 7.84 2.15
CA VAL A 91 -7.10 6.95 2.96
C VAL A 91 -7.87 5.69 3.37
N ARG A 92 -9.14 5.81 3.78
CA ARG A 92 -10.00 4.63 4.06
C ARG A 92 -10.17 3.74 2.83
N ALA A 93 -10.39 4.34 1.66
CA ALA A 93 -10.50 3.61 0.41
C ALA A 93 -9.19 2.89 0.06
N LEU A 94 -8.04 3.56 0.23
CA LEU A 94 -6.71 2.99 0.04
C LEU A 94 -6.46 1.81 0.99
N VAL A 95 -6.77 1.94 2.28
CA VAL A 95 -6.63 0.88 3.29
C VAL A 95 -7.47 -0.34 2.89
N THR A 96 -8.73 -0.11 2.53
CA THR A 96 -9.66 -1.18 2.11
C THR A 96 -9.16 -1.91 0.88
N ARG A 97 -8.73 -1.16 -0.14
CA ARG A 97 -8.20 -1.72 -1.40
C ARG A 97 -6.89 -2.46 -1.19
N ALA A 98 -5.96 -1.90 -0.42
CA ALA A 98 -4.68 -2.52 -0.13
C ALA A 98 -4.85 -3.87 0.58
N ARG A 99 -5.76 -3.94 1.57
CA ARG A 99 -6.09 -5.20 2.25
C ARG A 99 -6.68 -6.24 1.31
N ALA A 100 -7.62 -5.84 0.45
CA ALA A 100 -8.21 -6.75 -0.52
C ALA A 100 -7.14 -7.31 -1.47
N VAL A 101 -6.23 -6.47 -1.98
CA VAL A 101 -5.12 -6.88 -2.86
C VAL A 101 -4.13 -7.79 -2.14
N VAL A 102 -3.76 -7.47 -0.90
CA VAL A 102 -2.85 -8.29 -0.07
C VAL A 102 -3.48 -9.66 0.22
N ALA A 103 -4.76 -9.70 0.59
CA ALA A 103 -5.51 -10.91 0.91
C ALA A 103 -5.76 -11.80 -0.32
N ALA A 104 -5.85 -11.21 -1.52
CA ALA A 104 -5.99 -11.95 -2.78
C ALA A 104 -4.73 -12.77 -3.15
N GLY A 105 -3.59 -12.53 -2.50
CA GLY A 105 -2.41 -13.35 -2.72
C GLY A 105 -2.55 -14.76 -2.14
N ARG A 106 -1.77 -15.70 -2.67
CA ARG A 106 -1.85 -17.12 -2.26
C ARG A 106 -1.46 -17.28 -0.78
N PRO A 107 -2.23 -18.04 0.02
CA PRO A 107 -1.91 -18.30 1.42
C PRO A 107 -0.54 -18.98 1.54
N PRO A 108 0.26 -18.64 2.57
CA PRO A 108 1.53 -19.32 2.81
C PRO A 108 1.29 -20.74 3.34
N CYS A 109 2.15 -21.68 2.96
CA CYS A 109 2.18 -23.01 3.56
C CYS A 109 2.48 -22.91 5.07
N PRO A 110 1.74 -23.60 5.96
CA PRO A 110 1.96 -23.52 7.41
C PRO A 110 3.32 -24.09 7.86
N PHE A 111 4.02 -24.84 7.01
CA PHE A 111 5.30 -25.47 7.33
C PHE A 111 6.51 -24.70 6.78
N CYS A 112 6.50 -24.33 5.50
CA CYS A 112 7.65 -23.69 4.83
C CYS A 112 7.43 -22.23 4.44
N LEU A 113 6.23 -21.69 4.69
CA LEU A 113 5.82 -20.31 4.39
C LEU A 113 5.85 -19.92 2.90
N ARG A 114 6.15 -20.85 1.98
CA ARG A 114 6.02 -20.61 0.53
C ARG A 114 4.55 -20.48 0.13
N PRO A 115 4.22 -19.64 -0.87
CA PRO A 115 2.84 -19.51 -1.35
C PRO A 115 2.31 -20.85 -1.87
N LEU A 116 1.11 -21.25 -1.43
CA LEU A 116 0.45 -22.48 -1.87
C LEU A 116 0.05 -22.40 -3.35
N GLU A 117 0.01 -23.55 -4.02
CA GLU A 117 -0.35 -23.61 -5.44
C GLU A 117 -1.84 -23.25 -5.65
N PRO A 118 -2.20 -22.48 -6.71
CA PRO A 118 -3.59 -22.08 -6.94
C PRO A 118 -4.54 -23.27 -7.14
N SER A 119 -4.06 -24.30 -7.83
CA SER A 119 -4.83 -25.51 -8.14
C SER A 119 -4.93 -26.48 -6.96
N ASN A 120 -4.10 -26.30 -5.92
CA ASN A 120 -4.06 -27.17 -4.76
C ASN A 120 -3.73 -26.37 -3.50
N ARG A 121 -4.72 -25.58 -3.04
CA ARG A 121 -4.58 -24.58 -1.97
C ARG A 121 -4.26 -25.18 -0.59
N ASP A 122 -4.32 -26.50 -0.44
CA ASP A 122 -4.07 -27.21 0.82
C ASP A 122 -2.76 -28.03 0.79
N TRP A 123 -2.03 -28.03 -0.33
CA TRP A 123 -0.87 -28.90 -0.51
C TRP A 123 0.38 -28.12 -0.90
N CYS A 124 1.50 -28.52 -0.28
CA CYS A 124 2.84 -28.03 -0.57
C CYS A 124 3.78 -29.24 -0.74
N PRO A 125 4.67 -29.26 -1.76
CA PRO A 125 5.68 -30.31 -1.90
C PRO A 125 6.60 -30.47 -0.69
N CYS A 126 6.71 -29.43 0.15
CA CYS A 126 7.46 -29.46 1.40
C CYS A 126 6.86 -30.37 2.49
N HIS A 127 5.60 -30.81 2.32
CA HIS A 127 4.88 -31.66 3.27
C HIS A 127 5.04 -33.16 2.93
N ASN A 128 5.80 -33.52 1.89
CA ASN A 128 6.04 -34.89 1.46
C ASN A 128 7.54 -35.20 1.36
#